data_AF-A0A4Z2HN82-F1
#
_entry.id   AF-A0A4Z2HN82-F1
#
_cell.length_a   1.000
_cell.length_b   1.000
_cell.length_c   1.000
_cell.angle_alpha   90.00
_cell.angle_beta   90.00
_cell.angle_gamma   90.00
#
_symmetry.space_group_name_H-M   'P 1'
#
loop_
_entity.id
_entity.type
_entity.pdbx_description
1 polymer ?
#
loop_
_entity_poly.entity_id
_entity_poly.type
_entity_poly.pdbx_seq_one_letter_code
_entity_poly.pdbx_strand_id
1 'polypeptide(L)'
;MEFFSRKKKSISNSQAELYGNPLQFYGQPPLENISLTEFESFAVDRLKLLKTVENLGVSCVKLSDQYTRKLDSESKTLNFVYRPDTDDRKPQTGPSEHEKRRKDHISHFILRLAYCQTEDLRRWFIQQEVDLFRYRFNNLSSKQKLEFLHRNNLQYNTVSMSLFKSLFYN
;
A
#
# COMPACT_ATOMS: atom_id res chain seq x y z
N MET A 1 3.54 -2.56 -45.16
CA MET A 1 4.32 -2.41 -43.91
C MET A 1 4.12 -0.97 -43.47
N GLU A 2 3.20 -0.72 -42.53
CA GLU A 2 2.93 0.62 -42.01
C GLU A 2 3.07 0.59 -40.49
N PHE A 3 4.14 1.21 -40.01
CA PHE A 3 4.38 1.38 -38.58
C PHE A 3 3.55 2.58 -38.10
N PHE A 4 2.51 2.31 -37.31
CA PHE A 4 1.78 3.37 -36.62
C PHE A 4 2.71 4.10 -35.64
N SER A 5 2.95 5.37 -35.93
CA SER A 5 3.72 6.28 -35.10
C SER A 5 3.01 6.48 -33.75
N ARG A 6 3.64 6.01 -32.68
CA ARG A 6 3.13 6.11 -31.30
C ARG A 6 3.26 7.57 -30.85
N LYS A 7 2.15 8.32 -30.87
CA LYS A 7 2.07 9.68 -30.30
C LYS A 7 2.61 9.65 -28.86
N LYS A 8 3.76 10.30 -28.63
CA LYS A 8 4.27 10.66 -27.30
C LYS A 8 3.22 11.56 -26.64
N LYS A 9 2.40 11.00 -25.74
CA LYS A 9 1.60 11.80 -24.81
C LYS A 9 2.58 12.52 -23.88
N SER A 10 2.51 13.84 -23.89
CA SER A 10 3.15 14.73 -22.92
C SER A 10 2.88 14.20 -21.50
N ILE A 11 3.94 13.87 -20.77
CA ILE A 11 3.90 13.42 -19.38
C ILE A 11 3.78 14.69 -18.52
N SER A 12 2.56 15.15 -18.30
CA SER A 12 2.27 16.22 -17.35
C SER A 12 2.07 15.62 -15.95
N ASN A 13 3.03 15.84 -15.04
CA ASN A 13 2.89 15.87 -13.57
C ASN A 13 1.93 14.87 -12.87
N SER A 14 1.79 13.63 -13.36
CA SER A 14 0.92 12.63 -12.75
C SER A 14 1.52 11.93 -11.52
N GLN A 15 2.83 12.05 -11.27
CA GLN A 15 3.50 11.35 -10.16
C GLN A 15 3.21 11.94 -8.78
N ALA A 16 3.00 13.25 -8.68
CA ALA A 16 2.65 13.89 -7.40
C ALA A 16 1.27 13.47 -6.89
N GLU A 17 0.33 13.19 -7.81
CA GLU A 17 -1.00 12.67 -7.47
C GLU A 17 -0.97 11.19 -7.06
N LEU A 18 -0.04 10.39 -7.61
CA LEU A 18 0.08 8.95 -7.29
C LEU A 18 0.34 8.69 -5.81
N TYR A 19 1.08 9.58 -5.15
CA TYR A 19 1.45 9.45 -3.73
C TYR A 19 0.59 10.30 -2.81
N GLY A 20 -0.61 10.69 -3.23
CA GLY A 20 -1.54 11.46 -2.42
C GLY A 20 -2.08 10.71 -1.18
N ASN A 21 -2.02 9.38 -1.15
CA ASN A 21 -2.50 8.55 -0.02
C ASN A 21 -1.48 7.48 0.41
N PRO A 22 -1.52 7.06 1.68
CA PRO A 22 -0.66 5.99 2.20
C PRO A 22 -1.09 4.57 1.78
N LEU A 23 -2.30 4.42 1.22
CA LEU A 23 -2.84 3.15 0.74
C LEU A 23 -3.13 3.25 -0.76
N GLN A 24 -2.77 2.21 -1.53
CA GLN A 24 -2.91 2.16 -2.98
C GLN A 24 -3.32 0.75 -3.45
N PHE A 25 -4.05 0.65 -4.56
CA PHE A 25 -4.37 -0.63 -5.22
C PHE A 25 -3.29 -1.11 -6.21
N TYR A 26 -2.19 -0.36 -6.35
CA TYR A 26 -1.12 -0.69 -7.28
C TYR A 26 -1.62 -0.95 -8.73
N GLY A 27 -2.55 -0.11 -9.19
CA GLY A 27 -3.19 -0.24 -10.50
C GLY A 27 -2.36 0.27 -11.68
N GLN A 28 -1.43 1.21 -11.43
CA GLN A 28 -0.55 1.77 -12.45
C GLN A 28 0.92 1.45 -12.10
N PRO A 29 1.73 0.98 -13.06
CA PRO A 29 3.15 0.73 -12.85
C PRO A 29 3.92 2.05 -12.64
N PRO A 30 4.99 2.05 -11.81
CA PRO A 30 5.87 3.20 -11.71
C PRO A 30 6.59 3.42 -13.06
N LEU A 31 6.64 4.67 -13.52
CA LEU A 31 7.34 5.07 -14.75
C LEU A 31 8.70 5.72 -14.48
N GLU A 32 9.10 5.75 -13.21
CA GLU A 32 10.34 6.37 -12.76
C GLU A 32 11.53 5.41 -12.96
N ASN A 33 12.70 5.97 -13.27
CA ASN A 33 13.95 5.23 -13.25
C ASN A 33 14.53 5.23 -11.83
N ILE A 34 15.01 4.08 -11.37
CA ILE A 34 15.67 3.93 -10.07
C ILE A 34 17.07 3.36 -10.26
N SER A 35 17.96 3.63 -9.31
CA SER A 35 19.28 3.00 -9.28
C SER A 35 19.18 1.50 -8.98
N LEU A 36 20.20 0.73 -9.39
CA LEU A 36 20.25 -0.70 -9.07
C LEU A 36 20.29 -0.96 -7.55
N THR A 37 20.98 -0.09 -6.80
CA THR A 37 21.04 -0.16 -5.34
C THR A 37 19.67 0.08 -4.70
N GLU A 38 18.90 1.07 -5.17
CA GLU A 38 17.51 1.25 -4.72
C GLU A 38 16.64 0.05 -5.09
N PHE A 39 16.77 -0.47 -6.30
CA PHE A 39 16.02 -1.64 -6.76
C PHE A 39 16.22 -2.84 -5.81
N GLU A 40 17.47 -3.15 -5.48
CA GLU A 40 17.82 -4.25 -4.57
C GLU A 40 17.31 -3.98 -3.15
N SER A 41 17.57 -2.78 -2.61
CA SER A 41 17.12 -2.40 -1.27
C SER A 41 15.59 -2.49 -1.14
N PHE A 42 14.85 -1.99 -2.13
CA PHE A 42 13.39 -1.98 -2.11
C PHE A 42 12.81 -3.39 -2.19
N ALA A 43 13.42 -4.27 -3.00
CA ALA A 43 13.04 -5.67 -3.10
C ALA A 43 13.24 -6.38 -1.76
N VAL A 44 14.44 -6.26 -1.18
CA VAL A 44 14.81 -6.92 0.08
C VAL A 44 13.91 -6.44 1.22
N ASP A 45 13.70 -5.14 1.34
CA ASP A 45 12.89 -4.58 2.43
C ASP A 45 11.42 -5.00 2.33
N ARG A 46 10.83 -5.00 1.13
CA ARG A 46 9.45 -5.47 0.98
C ARG A 46 9.34 -6.97 1.23
N LEU A 47 10.32 -7.75 0.79
CA LEU A 47 10.33 -9.20 1.05
C LEU A 47 10.39 -9.49 2.56
N LYS A 48 11.24 -8.77 3.31
CA LYS A 48 11.28 -8.84 4.77
C LYS A 48 9.92 -8.52 5.39
N LEU A 49 9.25 -7.46 4.92
CA LEU A 49 7.91 -7.11 5.38
C LEU A 49 6.89 -8.23 5.14
N LEU A 50 6.84 -8.80 3.92
CA LEU A 50 5.90 -9.87 3.59
C LEU A 50 6.18 -11.16 4.36
N LYS A 51 7.46 -11.48 4.62
CA LYS A 51 7.88 -12.59 5.48
C LYS A 51 7.47 -12.37 6.94
N THR A 52 7.55 -11.14 7.44
CA THR A 52 7.01 -10.81 8.76
C THR A 52 5.50 -10.99 8.82
N VAL A 53 4.76 -10.56 7.80
CA VAL A 53 3.30 -10.79 7.69
C VAL A 53 2.98 -12.29 7.72
N GLU A 54 3.78 -13.12 7.06
CA GLU A 54 3.63 -14.58 7.06
C GLU A 54 3.83 -15.16 8.45
N ASN A 55 4.97 -14.86 9.08
CA ASN A 55 5.32 -15.35 10.41
C ASN A 55 4.28 -14.96 11.46
N LEU A 56 3.80 -13.72 11.41
CA LEU A 56 2.75 -13.24 12.30
C LEU A 56 1.38 -13.88 12.01
N GLY A 57 1.09 -14.20 10.74
CA GLY A 57 -0.14 -14.88 10.35
C GLY A 57 -0.25 -16.32 10.87
N VAL A 58 0.90 -16.97 11.13
CA VAL A 58 0.98 -18.29 11.76
C VAL A 58 1.02 -18.18 13.29
N SER A 59 1.70 -17.16 13.82
CA SER A 59 2.00 -17.04 15.24
C SER A 59 0.94 -16.30 16.06
N CYS A 60 0.10 -15.50 15.40
CA CYS A 60 -0.89 -14.63 16.05
C CYS A 60 -2.23 -14.70 15.30
N VAL A 61 -3.32 -14.42 16.01
CA VAL A 61 -4.61 -14.16 15.35
C VAL A 61 -4.49 -12.86 14.55
N LYS A 62 -4.84 -12.91 13.26
CA LYS A 62 -4.81 -11.74 12.36
C LYS A 62 -5.62 -10.59 12.95
N LEU A 63 -5.09 -9.37 12.87
CA LEU A 63 -5.70 -8.14 13.40
C LEU A 63 -5.83 -8.06 14.93
N SER A 64 -5.28 -9.02 15.68
CA SER A 64 -5.12 -8.87 17.13
C SER A 64 -4.20 -7.69 17.49
N ASP A 65 -4.28 -7.20 18.72
CA ASP A 65 -3.40 -6.12 19.20
C ASP A 65 -1.91 -6.51 19.09
N GLN A 66 -1.59 -7.76 19.41
CA GLN A 66 -0.22 -8.27 19.31
C GLN A 66 0.28 -8.28 17.86
N TYR A 67 -0.55 -8.77 16.92
CA TYR A 67 -0.27 -8.75 15.49
C TYR A 67 -0.02 -7.32 15.01
N THR A 68 -0.92 -6.42 15.39
CA THR A 68 -0.91 -5.02 14.96
C THR A 68 0.34 -4.28 15.45
N ARG A 69 0.73 -4.48 16.72
CA ARG A 69 1.92 -3.85 17.31
C ARG A 69 3.22 -4.34 16.67
N LYS A 70 3.37 -5.66 16.48
CA LYS A 70 4.58 -6.24 15.86
C LYS A 70 4.72 -5.84 14.39
N LEU A 71 3.61 -5.81 13.65
CA LEU A 71 3.64 -5.40 12.26
C LEU A 71 3.88 -3.89 12.11
N ASP A 72 3.37 -3.07 13.04
CA ASP A 72 3.65 -1.62 13.08
C ASP A 72 5.13 -1.34 13.37
N SER A 73 5.74 -2.05 14.33
CA SER A 73 7.17 -1.88 14.62
C SER A 73 8.04 -2.25 13.42
N GLU A 74 7.74 -3.36 12.74
CA GLU A 74 8.52 -3.78 11.57
C GLU A 74 8.33 -2.82 10.39
N SER A 75 7.09 -2.36 10.15
CA SER A 75 6.78 -1.40 9.10
C SER A 75 7.52 -0.07 9.30
N LYS A 76 7.68 0.36 10.57
CA LYS A 76 8.47 1.55 10.92
C LYS A 76 9.96 1.36 10.66
N THR A 77 10.53 0.24 11.10
CA THR A 77 11.96 -0.08 10.87
C THR A 77 12.30 -0.12 9.38
N LEU A 78 11.40 -0.64 8.55
CA LEU A 78 11.61 -0.78 7.09
C LEU A 78 11.17 0.45 6.29
N ASN A 79 10.70 1.53 6.92
CA ASN A 79 10.18 2.74 6.27
C ASN A 79 8.96 2.51 5.34
N PHE A 80 8.10 1.53 5.64
CA PHE A 80 6.81 1.28 4.96
C PHE A 80 5.61 1.89 5.73
N VAL A 81 5.85 2.99 6.45
CA VAL A 81 4.85 3.60 7.32
C VAL A 81 3.66 4.11 6.50
N TYR A 82 2.45 3.80 6.96
CA TYR A 82 1.19 4.21 6.33
C TYR A 82 0.42 5.30 7.11
N ARG A 83 0.93 5.70 8.29
CA ARG A 83 0.38 6.82 9.07
C ARG A 83 1.35 7.99 9.05
N PRO A 84 0.87 9.24 8.90
CA PRO A 84 1.71 10.39 9.19
C PRO A 84 2.17 10.29 10.64
N ASP A 85 3.47 10.52 10.88
CA ASP A 85 4.01 10.63 12.23
C ASP A 85 3.26 11.78 12.93
N THR A 86 2.44 11.47 13.93
CA THR A 86 1.64 12.46 14.66
C THR A 86 2.48 13.27 15.65
N ASP A 87 3.80 13.06 15.68
CA ASP A 87 4.73 13.72 16.59
C ASP A 87 5.47 14.84 15.86
N ASP A 88 4.81 15.99 15.71
CA ASP A 88 5.37 17.24 15.13
C ASP A 88 6.62 17.75 15.88
N ARG A 89 7.00 17.12 17.01
CA ARG A 89 8.09 17.56 17.89
C ARG A 89 9.43 16.91 17.59
N LYS A 90 9.51 15.92 16.70
CA LYS A 90 10.79 15.36 16.28
C LYS A 90 11.28 16.03 15.00
N PRO A 91 12.56 16.46 14.93
CA PRO A 91 13.14 16.84 13.66
C PRO A 91 12.95 15.68 12.67
N GLN A 92 12.46 16.00 11.47
CA GLN A 92 12.27 15.06 10.36
C GLN A 92 13.63 14.57 9.86
N THR A 93 14.30 13.71 10.63
CA THR A 93 15.62 13.15 10.30
C THR A 93 15.52 11.94 9.37
N GLY A 94 14.31 11.64 8.85
CA GLY A 94 14.02 10.45 8.05
C GLY A 94 13.45 10.77 6.67
N PRO A 95 13.20 9.73 5.83
CA PRO A 95 12.64 9.88 4.50
C PRO A 95 11.29 10.61 4.56
N SER A 96 11.05 11.49 3.59
CA SER A 96 9.75 12.18 3.50
C SER A 96 8.59 11.18 3.34
N GLU A 97 7.38 11.56 3.74
CA GLU A 97 6.18 10.73 3.53
C GLU A 97 5.98 10.34 2.06
N HIS A 98 6.38 11.23 1.14
CA HIS A 98 6.38 10.97 -0.29
C HIS A 98 7.35 9.84 -0.66
N GLU A 99 8.56 9.84 -0.10
CA GLU A 99 9.59 8.83 -0.35
C GLU A 99 9.20 7.46 0.19
N LYS A 100 8.55 7.40 1.36
CA LYS A 100 7.99 6.15 1.92
C LYS A 100 6.92 5.56 0.99
N ARG A 101 6.04 6.40 0.44
CA ARG A 101 5.00 5.98 -0.52
C ARG A 101 5.58 5.55 -1.86
N ARG A 102 6.60 6.27 -2.35
CA ARG A 102 7.38 5.89 -3.53
C ARG A 102 8.01 4.51 -3.36
N LYS A 103 8.70 4.28 -2.23
CA LYS A 103 9.29 2.99 -1.88
C LYS A 103 8.24 1.88 -1.86
N ASP A 104 7.09 2.10 -1.23
CA ASP A 104 5.99 1.12 -1.18
C ASP A 104 5.46 0.76 -2.58
N HIS A 105 5.21 1.76 -3.42
CA HIS A 105 4.72 1.54 -4.78
C HIS A 105 5.73 0.80 -5.65
N ILE A 106 6.99 1.24 -5.67
CA ILE A 106 8.03 0.65 -6.52
C ILE A 106 8.34 -0.78 -6.07
N SER A 107 8.55 -0.99 -4.76
CA SER A 107 8.89 -2.31 -4.21
C SER A 107 7.82 -3.37 -4.53
N HIS A 108 6.54 -3.00 -4.55
CA HIS A 108 5.46 -3.91 -4.93
C HIS A 108 5.63 -4.42 -6.37
N PHE A 109 5.90 -3.51 -7.30
CA PHE A 109 6.10 -3.87 -8.70
C PHE A 109 7.41 -4.63 -8.94
N ILE A 110 8.46 -4.36 -8.16
CA ILE A 110 9.69 -5.16 -8.20
C ILE A 110 9.41 -6.60 -7.81
N LEU A 111 8.71 -6.85 -6.70
CA LEU A 111 8.41 -8.21 -6.26
C LEU A 111 7.46 -8.95 -7.20
N ARG A 112 6.56 -8.25 -7.92
CA ARG A 112 5.74 -8.89 -8.98
C ARG A 112 6.61 -9.57 -10.05
N LEU A 113 7.78 -9.01 -10.39
CA LEU A 113 8.70 -9.60 -11.36
C LEU A 113 9.32 -10.91 -10.83
N ALA A 114 9.65 -10.95 -9.54
CA ALA A 114 10.25 -12.14 -8.93
C ALA A 114 9.20 -13.25 -8.70
N TYR A 115 8.00 -12.89 -8.23
CA TYR A 115 6.98 -13.85 -7.78
C TYR A 115 5.98 -14.26 -8.86
N CYS A 116 6.10 -13.78 -10.11
CA CYS A 116 5.22 -14.21 -11.21
C CYS A 116 5.59 -15.58 -11.82
N GLN A 117 6.74 -16.15 -11.45
CA GLN A 117 7.33 -17.31 -12.15
C GLN A 117 6.50 -18.59 -12.00
N THR A 118 6.04 -18.90 -10.78
CA THR A 118 5.26 -20.12 -10.50
C THR A 118 3.94 -19.78 -9.82
N GLU A 119 2.94 -20.66 -9.94
CA GLU A 119 1.64 -20.47 -9.29
C GLU A 119 1.76 -20.37 -7.76
N ASP A 120 2.62 -21.17 -7.15
CA ASP A 120 2.80 -21.18 -5.70
C ASP A 120 3.43 -19.87 -5.19
N LEU A 121 4.43 -19.34 -5.92
CA LEU A 121 5.00 -18.02 -5.63
C LEU A 121 3.94 -16.92 -5.78
N ARG A 122 3.11 -16.98 -6.82
CA ARG A 122 2.02 -16.02 -7.03
C ARG A 122 1.00 -16.07 -5.91
N ARG A 123 0.56 -17.27 -5.51
CA ARG A 123 -0.39 -17.47 -4.40
C ARG A 123 0.17 -16.94 -3.09
N TRP A 124 1.43 -17.27 -2.80
CA TRP A 124 2.12 -16.76 -1.61
C TRP A 124 2.16 -15.23 -1.61
N PHE A 125 2.63 -14.63 -2.70
CA PHE A 125 2.75 -13.17 -2.82
C PHE A 125 1.38 -12.48 -2.66
N ILE A 126 0.35 -12.96 -3.35
CA ILE A 126 -1.02 -12.42 -3.25
C ILE A 126 -1.54 -12.53 -1.82
N GLN A 127 -1.35 -13.68 -1.16
CA GLN A 127 -1.82 -13.90 0.20
C GLN A 127 -1.19 -12.89 1.18
N GLN A 128 0.12 -12.70 1.11
CA GLN A 128 0.83 -11.78 2.00
C GLN A 128 0.49 -10.31 1.72
N GLU A 129 0.39 -9.92 0.45
CA GLU A 129 -0.02 -8.57 0.06
C GLU A 129 -1.45 -8.23 0.48
N VAL A 130 -2.38 -9.19 0.35
CA VAL A 130 -3.77 -9.02 0.78
C VAL A 130 -3.85 -8.85 2.30
N ASP A 131 -3.09 -9.64 3.06
CA ASP A 131 -3.06 -9.52 4.51
C ASP A 131 -2.43 -8.19 4.97
N LEU A 132 -1.35 -7.75 4.30
CA LEU A 132 -0.77 -6.42 4.51
C LEU A 132 -1.77 -5.30 4.21
N PHE A 133 -2.50 -5.41 3.09
CA PHE A 133 -3.55 -4.47 2.73
C PHE A 133 -4.66 -4.43 3.78
N ARG A 134 -5.15 -5.60 4.25
CA ARG A 134 -6.17 -5.69 5.30
C ARG A 134 -5.71 -5.00 6.57
N TYR A 135 -4.47 -5.23 6.99
CA TYR A 135 -3.90 -4.55 8.15
C TYR A 135 -3.90 -3.03 7.96
N ARG A 136 -3.37 -2.52 6.83
CA ARG A 136 -3.31 -1.08 6.56
C ARG A 136 -4.71 -0.47 6.50
N PHE A 137 -5.64 -1.11 5.79
CA PHE A 137 -7.02 -0.64 5.65
C PHE A 137 -7.75 -0.58 6.98
N ASN A 138 -7.65 -1.62 7.82
CA ASN A 138 -8.33 -1.65 9.12
C ASN A 138 -7.88 -0.50 10.03
N ASN A 139 -6.61 -0.13 9.96
CA ASN A 139 -6.03 0.94 10.74
C ASN A 139 -6.31 2.36 10.23
N LEU A 140 -6.97 2.52 9.08
CA LEU A 140 -7.41 3.84 8.59
C LEU A 140 -8.63 4.32 9.36
N SER A 141 -8.72 5.64 9.56
CA SER A 141 -9.93 6.28 10.07
C SER A 141 -11.09 6.14 9.07
N SER A 142 -12.34 6.22 9.54
CA SER A 142 -13.52 6.15 8.68
C SER A 142 -13.50 7.18 7.55
N LYS A 143 -12.98 8.39 7.82
CA LYS A 143 -12.80 9.45 6.81
C LYS A 143 -11.81 9.04 5.71
N GLN A 144 -10.64 8.51 6.11
CA GLN A 144 -9.61 8.06 5.17
C GLN A 144 -10.07 6.85 4.36
N LYS A 145 -10.83 5.92 4.96
CA LYS A 145 -11.46 4.80 4.23
C LYS A 145 -12.40 5.30 3.15
N LEU A 146 -13.29 6.24 3.49
CA LEU A 146 -14.24 6.80 2.53
C LEU A 146 -13.53 7.55 1.39
N GLU A 147 -12.55 8.38 1.72
CA GLU A 147 -11.72 9.08 0.73
C GLU A 147 -10.99 8.10 -0.20
N PHE A 148 -10.42 7.03 0.36
CA PHE A 148 -9.78 5.98 -0.43
C PHE A 148 -10.77 5.30 -1.38
N LEU A 149 -11.98 4.98 -0.93
CA LEU A 149 -13.02 4.36 -1.77
C LEU A 149 -13.43 5.29 -2.93
N HIS A 150 -13.72 6.56 -2.65
CA HIS A 150 -14.10 7.53 -3.69
C HIS A 150 -12.99 7.75 -4.71
N ARG A 151 -11.72 7.87 -4.28
CA ARG A 151 -10.58 8.04 -5.20
C ARG A 151 -10.36 6.84 -6.12
N ASN A 152 -10.76 5.65 -5.70
CA ASN A 152 -10.68 4.45 -6.52
C ASN A 152 -11.98 4.19 -7.31
N ASN A 153 -12.82 5.22 -7.49
CA ASN A 153 -14.09 5.17 -8.23
C ASN A 153 -15.09 4.14 -7.69
N LEU A 154 -15.00 3.82 -6.40
CA LEU A 154 -15.96 2.94 -5.74
C LEU A 154 -17.10 3.78 -5.16
N GLN A 155 -18.33 3.55 -5.65
CA GLN A 155 -19.51 4.29 -5.22
C GLN A 155 -20.02 3.78 -3.86
N TYR A 156 -19.39 4.24 -2.79
CA TYR A 156 -19.86 4.02 -1.42
C TYR A 156 -20.40 5.32 -0.85
N ASN A 157 -21.65 5.30 -0.40
CA ASN A 157 -22.27 6.41 0.31
C ASN A 157 -22.47 6.03 1.78
N THR A 158 -22.12 6.93 2.68
CA THR A 158 -22.39 6.74 4.11
C THR A 158 -23.89 6.81 4.35
N VAL A 159 -24.46 5.77 4.95
CA VAL A 159 -25.89 5.74 5.32
C VAL A 159 -26.10 6.60 6.57
N SER A 160 -27.06 7.53 6.50
CA SER A 160 -27.46 8.32 7.67
C SER A 160 -28.11 7.45 8.75
N MET A 161 -27.93 7.81 10.02
CA MET A 161 -28.49 7.06 11.15
C MET A 161 -30.03 6.92 11.10
N SER A 162 -30.73 7.91 10.52
CA SER A 162 -32.18 7.86 10.30
C SER A 162 -32.58 6.74 9.34
N LEU A 163 -31.93 6.68 8.16
CA LEU A 163 -32.14 5.61 7.18
C LEU A 163 -31.77 4.23 7.76
N PHE A 164 -30.66 4.14 8.50
CA PHE A 164 -30.28 2.90 9.17
C PHE A 164 -31.37 2.41 10.13
N LYS A 165 -31.88 3.29 11.00
CA LYS A 165 -32.97 2.91 11.94
C LYS A 165 -34.23 2.46 11.21
N SER A 166 -34.61 3.14 10.14
CA SER A 166 -35.79 2.80 9.33
C SER A 166 -35.69 1.41 8.67
N LEU A 167 -34.49 0.93 8.38
CA LEU A 167 -34.28 -0.34 7.68
C LEU A 167 -34.18 -1.55 8.62
N PHE A 168 -33.77 -1.34 9.88
CA PHE A 168 -33.49 -2.43 10.82
C PHE A 168 -34.45 -2.49 12.03
N TYR A 169 -35.29 -1.48 12.23
CA TYR A 169 -36.23 -1.40 13.37
C TYR A 169 -37.71 -1.23 12.95
N ASN A 170 -38.06 -1.51 11.68
CA ASN A 170 -39.43 -1.83 11.25
C ASN A 170 -39.58 -3.34 11.11
#